data_AF-A0A968JCL6-F1
#
_entry.id   AF-A0A968JCL6-F1
#
_cell.length_a   1.000
_cell.length_b   1.000
_cell.length_c   1.000
_cell.angle_alpha   90.00
_cell.angle_beta   90.00
_cell.angle_gamma   90.00
#
_symmetry.space_group_name_H-M   'P 1'
#
loop_
_entity.id
_entity.type
_entity.pdbx_description
1 polymer ?
#
loop_
_entity_poly.entity_id
_entity_poly.type
_entity_poly.pdbx_seq_one_letter_code
_entity_poly.pdbx_strand_id
1 'polypeptide(L)' 'MKRIKVTKGGDLVNGKLLVERINDNHRLIRKSRVRKLKARRKTTLGKSGISKRLKAVM' A
#
# COMPACT_ATOMS: atom_id res chain seq x y z
N MET A 1 8.94 8.74 -5.89
CA MET A 1 8.16 7.55 -5.51
C MET A 1 8.42 7.05 -4.07
N LYS A 2 8.31 7.89 -3.02
CA LYS A 2 8.75 7.47 -1.67
C LYS A 2 7.79 6.53 -0.92
N ARG A 3 6.54 6.35 -1.40
CA ARG A 3 5.45 5.67 -0.65
C ARG A 3 4.86 4.44 -1.34
N ILE A 4 5.24 4.14 -2.58
CA ILE A 4 4.67 3.05 -3.39
C ILE A 4 5.82 2.15 -3.84
N LYS A 5 5.67 0.84 -3.64
CA LYS A 5 6.61 -0.17 -4.15
C LYS A 5 5.92 -1.02 -5.21
N VAL A 6 6.56 -1.21 -6.36
CA VAL A 6 6.07 -2.11 -7.40
C VAL A 6 6.62 -3.53 -7.13
N THR A 7 5.78 -4.55 -7.23
CA THR A 7 6.23 -5.95 -7.14
C THR A 7 6.92 -6.40 -8.44
N LYS A 8 7.42 -7.65 -8.49
CA LYS A 8 8.05 -8.22 -9.70
C LYS A 8 9.21 -7.35 -10.23
N GLY A 9 10.06 -6.88 -9.33
CA GLY A 9 11.27 -6.14 -9.71
C GLY A 9 11.05 -4.73 -10.30
N GLY A 10 9.84 -4.19 -10.27
CA GLY A 10 9.57 -2.85 -10.83
C GLY A 10 8.66 -2.85 -12.06
N ASP A 11 8.25 -4.02 -12.56
CA ASP A 11 7.38 -4.13 -13.74
C ASP A 11 6.04 -3.40 -13.52
N LEU A 12 5.85 -2.27 -14.20
CA LEU A 12 4.64 -1.46 -14.11
C LEU A 12 3.45 -2.08 -14.84
N VAL A 13 3.68 -2.95 -15.82
CA VAL A 13 2.61 -3.61 -16.58
C VAL A 13 2.00 -4.71 -15.72
N ASN A 14 2.80 -5.70 -15.32
CA ASN A 14 2.31 -6.89 -14.61
C ASN A 14 2.49 -6.84 -13.09
N GLY A 15 3.26 -5.87 -12.56
CA GLY A 15 3.48 -5.70 -11.13
C GLY A 15 2.29 -5.05 -10.43
N LYS A 16 2.09 -5.44 -9.18
CA LYS A 16 1.13 -4.84 -8.26
C LYS A 16 1.80 -3.68 -7.53
N LEU A 17 1.03 -2.63 -7.23
CA LEU A 17 1.48 -1.52 -6.40
C LEU A 17 1.22 -1.86 -4.93
N LEU A 18 2.26 -1.86 -4.11
CA LEU A 18 2.20 -2.05 -2.66
C LEU A 18 2.30 -0.71 -1.94
N VAL A 19 1.40 -0.50 -0.99
CA VAL A 19 1.36 0.70 -0.14
C VAL A 19 1.21 0.33 1.33
N GLU A 20 1.66 1.22 2.20
CA GLU A 20 1.44 1.12 3.64
C GLU A 20 0.03 1.59 4.01
N ARG A 21 -0.52 1.06 5.10
CA ARG A 21 -1.83 1.45 5.59
C ARG A 21 -1.74 2.79 6.32
N ILE A 22 -2.62 3.72 5.96
CA ILE A 22 -2.49 5.16 6.30
C ILE A 22 -2.81 5.46 7.77
N ASN A 23 -3.70 4.70 8.40
CA ASN A 23 -4.28 5.09 9.69
C ASN A 23 -3.51 4.58 10.92
N ASP A 24 -2.32 4.01 10.79
CA ASP A 24 -1.70 3.21 11.84
C ASP A 24 -0.46 3.83 12.52
N ASN A 25 -0.31 5.15 12.40
CA ASN A 25 0.81 5.89 13.00
C ASN A 25 0.44 6.72 14.24
N HIS A 26 -0.86 6.93 14.53
CA HIS A 26 -1.33 7.77 15.64
C HIS A 26 -2.47 7.11 16.43
N ARG A 27 -2.66 7.52 17.70
CA ARG A 27 -3.68 6.99 18.64
C ARG A 27 -3.65 5.45 18.79
N LEU A 28 -2.47 4.85 18.85
CA LEU A 28 -2.29 3.38 18.87
C LEU A 28 -2.73 2.71 20.17
N ILE A 29 -2.75 3.44 21.28
CA ILE A 29 -3.22 2.96 22.59
C ILE A 29 -4.70 2.55 22.50
N ARG A 30 -5.52 3.30 21.75
CA ARG A 30 -6.96 3.04 21.59
C ARG A 30 -7.30 1.89 20.63
N LYS A 31 -6.30 1.21 20.06
CA LYS A 31 -6.52 0.15 19.06
C LYS A 31 -6.15 -1.23 19.61
N SER A 32 -6.96 -2.22 19.26
CA SER A 32 -6.68 -3.62 19.60
C SER A 32 -5.36 -4.11 19.00
N ARG A 33 -4.73 -5.08 19.67
CA ARG A 33 -3.48 -5.73 19.21
C ARG A 33 -3.64 -6.31 17.81
N VAL A 34 -4.76 -6.98 17.53
CA VAL A 34 -5.06 -7.57 16.22
C VAL A 34 -5.10 -6.52 15.12
N ARG A 35 -5.74 -5.36 15.37
CA ARG A 35 -5.80 -4.26 14.41
C ARG A 35 -4.40 -3.72 14.10
N LYS A 36 -3.58 -3.52 15.13
CA LYS A 36 -2.17 -3.09 15.00
C LYS A 36 -1.30 -4.09 14.25
N LEU A 37 -1.54 -5.39 14.41
CA LEU A 37 -0.80 -6.42 13.67
C LEU A 37 -1.19 -6.46 12.19
N LYS A 38 -2.50 -6.38 11.89
CA LYS A 38 -2.99 -6.30 10.50
C LYS A 38 -2.48 -5.04 9.78
N ALA A 39 -2.30 -3.94 10.51
CA ALA A 39 -1.77 -2.68 10.02
C ALA A 39 -0.34 -2.77 9.45
N ARG A 40 0.52 -3.57 10.08
CA ARG A 40 1.94 -3.70 9.70
C ARG A 40 2.15 -4.32 8.32
N ARG A 41 1.13 -5.00 7.78
CA ARG A 41 1.21 -5.64 6.46
C ARG A 41 0.91 -4.61 5.37
N LYS A 42 1.81 -4.49 4.39
CA LYS A 42 1.56 -3.72 3.16
C LYS A 42 0.35 -4.28 2.43
N THR A 43 -0.37 -3.41 1.76
CA THR A 43 -1.55 -3.77 0.98
C THR A 43 -1.33 -3.45 -0.47
N THR A 44 -1.87 -4.30 -1.36
CA THR A 44 -1.91 -4.01 -2.78
C THR A 44 -2.95 -2.93 -3.05
N LEU A 45 -2.58 -1.92 -3.82
CA LEU A 45 -3.55 -1.00 -4.41
C LEU A 45 -4.48 -1.85 -5.29
N GLY A 46 -5.80 -1.69 -5.11
CA GLY A 46 -6.79 -2.40 -5.92
C GLY A 46 -6.64 -2.05 -7.40
N LYS A 47 -7.19 -2.89 -8.28
CA LYS A 47 -7.22 -2.67 -9.75
C LYS A 47 -8.18 -1.53 -10.15
N SER A 48 -8.16 -0.42 -9.42
CA SER A 48 -8.99 0.76 -9.65
C SER A 48 -8.31 1.72 -10.64
N GLY A 49 -9.07 2.72 -11.12
CA GLY A 49 -8.52 3.78 -11.97
C GLY A 49 -7.31 4.50 -11.36
N ILE A 50 -7.23 4.58 -10.03
CA ILE A 50 -6.07 5.15 -9.31
C ILE A 50 -4.81 4.34 -9.59
N SER A 51 -4.87 3.00 -9.56
CA SER A 51 -3.71 2.15 -9.84
C SER A 51 -3.20 2.32 -11.27
N LYS A 52 -4.12 2.46 -12.24
CA LYS A 52 -3.78 2.71 -13.66
C LYS A 52 -3.15 4.08 -13.83
N ARG A 53 -3.75 5.13 -13.25
CA ARG A 53 -3.21 6.50 -13.30
C ARG A 53 -1.82 6.59 -12.67
N LEU A 54 -1.62 5.95 -11.52
CA LEU A 54 -0.32 5.92 -10.85
C LEU A 54 0.73 5.19 -11.71
N LYS A 55 0.39 4.05 -12.31
CA LYS A 55 1.31 3.34 -13.23
C LYS A 55 1.66 4.14 -14.48
N ALA A 56 0.78 5.03 -14.95
CA ALA A 56 1.02 5.86 -16.13
C ALA A 56 1.87 7.11 -15.85
N VAL A 57 1.85 7.61 -14.61
CA VAL A 57 2.61 8.79 -14.17
C VAL A 57 3.99 8.40 -13.63
N MET A 58 4.14 7.17 -13.14
CA MET A 58 5.37 6.60 -12.59
C MET A 58 6.34 6.17 -13.69
#